data_AF-A0A539E8I6-F1
#
_entry.id   AF-A0A539E8I6-F1
#
_cell.length_a   1.000
_cell.length_b   1.000
_cell.length_c   1.000
_cell.angle_alpha   90.00
_cell.angle_beta   90.00
_cell.angle_gamma   90.00
#
_symmetry.space_group_name_H-M   'P 1'
#
loop_
_entity.id
_entity.type
_entity.pdbx_description
1 polymer ?
#
loop_
_entity_poly.entity_id
_entity_poly.type
_entity_poly.pdbx_seq_one_letter_code
_entity_poly.pdbx_strand_id
1 'polypeptide(L)'
;MARWQFRPPIERYRGGFRLNLDDEERDLIRRLLGEMQSLLVGPSDNPALVRVFPAAYHLPEHAEHDAEYQRLMREELVASRLVGIDTVTAALATKPPLDEAQVSALMQGLNGLRLVLGTVLDLSEDDDPDDIADDDPRAGEHQLYSFLSWLLEWTVRTMTET
;
A
#
# COMPACT_ATOMS: atom_id res chain seq x y z
N MET A 1 25.56 -26.88 8.98
CA MET A 1 24.87 -26.05 7.97
C MET A 1 23.57 -25.57 8.61
N ALA A 2 23.41 -24.27 8.83
CA ALA A 2 22.15 -23.73 9.36
C ALA A 2 21.06 -23.90 8.28
N ARG A 3 19.95 -24.57 8.62
CA ARG A 3 18.77 -24.63 7.76
C ARG A 3 18.20 -23.23 7.68
N TRP A 4 18.22 -22.61 6.51
CA TRP A 4 17.46 -21.39 6.25
C TRP A 4 15.99 -21.73 6.45
N GLN A 5 15.40 -21.19 7.52
CA GLN A 5 13.98 -21.37 7.80
C GLN A 5 13.28 -20.11 7.33
N PHE A 6 12.53 -20.24 6.23
CA PHE A 6 11.69 -19.16 5.72
C PHE A 6 10.78 -18.66 6.85
N ARG A 7 10.79 -17.35 7.06
CA ARG A 7 9.86 -16.67 7.97
C ARG A 7 8.94 -15.80 7.11
N PRO A 8 7.62 -15.99 7.18
CA PRO A 8 6.70 -15.11 6.47
C PRO A 8 6.83 -13.69 7.03
N PRO A 9 6.65 -12.65 6.21
CA PRO A 9 6.84 -11.25 6.64
C PRO A 9 5.79 -10.82 7.68
N ILE A 10 4.69 -11.56 7.78
CA ILE A 10 3.68 -11.41 8.82
C ILE A 10 3.14 -12.80 9.20
N GLU A 11 2.84 -13.00 10.47
CA GLU A 11 2.23 -14.23 10.98
C GLU A 11 1.31 -13.97 12.17
N ARG A 12 0.41 -14.92 12.46
CA ARG A 12 -0.35 -14.91 13.71
C ARG A 12 0.58 -15.14 14.91
N TYR A 13 0.44 -14.32 15.94
CA TYR A 13 1.30 -14.34 17.12
C TYR A 13 0.52 -13.94 18.37
N ARG A 14 0.46 -14.84 19.36
CA ARG A 14 -0.12 -14.57 20.70
C ARG A 14 -1.51 -13.89 20.68
N GLY A 15 -2.40 -14.33 19.79
CA GLY A 15 -3.75 -13.78 19.68
C GLY A 15 -3.87 -12.50 18.84
N GLY A 16 -2.77 -12.00 18.29
CA GLY A 16 -2.76 -10.95 17.26
C GLY A 16 -1.78 -11.32 16.15
N PHE A 17 -0.99 -10.35 15.69
CA PHE A 17 -0.08 -10.51 14.58
C PHE A 17 1.34 -10.06 14.90
N ARG A 18 2.33 -10.59 14.19
CA ARG A 18 3.72 -10.14 14.24
C ARG A 18 4.23 -9.87 12.84
N LEU A 19 4.79 -8.68 12.64
CA LEU A 19 5.59 -8.37 11.45
C LEU A 19 7.02 -8.87 11.67
N ASN A 20 7.52 -9.66 10.73
CA ASN A 20 8.88 -10.17 10.67
C ASN A 20 9.74 -9.38 9.67
N LEU A 21 9.59 -8.05 9.72
CA LEU A 21 10.39 -7.11 8.94
C LEU A 21 11.60 -6.65 9.75
N ASP A 22 12.74 -6.51 9.08
CA ASP A 22 13.95 -5.90 9.65
C ASP A 22 13.82 -4.36 9.74
N ASP A 23 14.86 -3.69 10.25
CA ASP A 23 14.84 -2.25 10.46
C ASP A 23 14.85 -1.48 9.12
N GLU A 24 15.54 -1.98 8.09
CA GLU A 24 15.63 -1.35 6.77
C GLU A 24 14.29 -1.42 6.03
N GLU A 25 13.63 -2.57 6.06
CA GLU A 25 12.28 -2.77 5.49
C GLU A 25 11.25 -1.88 6.19
N ARG A 26 11.31 -1.79 7.53
CA ARG A 26 10.42 -0.90 8.30
C ARG A 26 10.64 0.56 7.94
N ASP A 27 11.90 0.99 7.85
CA ASP A 27 12.23 2.37 7.51
C ASP A 27 11.89 2.71 6.06
N LEU A 28 12.04 1.76 5.13
CA LEU A 28 11.55 1.89 3.76
C LEU A 28 10.03 2.15 3.75
N ILE A 29 9.24 1.30 4.41
CA ILE A 29 7.78 1.47 4.44
C ILE A 29 7.39 2.80 5.09
N ARG A 30 8.03 3.20 6.20
CA ARG A 30 7.76 4.50 6.84
C ARG A 30 8.06 5.68 5.92
N ARG A 31 9.17 5.65 5.17
CA ARG A 31 9.51 6.70 4.21
C ARG A 31 8.47 6.79 3.10
N LEU A 32 8.08 5.66 2.51
CA LEU A 32 7.08 5.61 1.46
C LEU A 32 5.71 6.12 1.95
N LEU A 33 5.32 5.78 3.18
CA LEU A 33 4.10 6.31 3.79
C LEU A 33 4.17 7.83 4.01
N GLY A 34 5.34 8.38 4.36
CA GLY A 34 5.56 9.83 4.47
C GLY A 34 5.52 10.54 3.10
N GLU A 35 6.04 9.91 2.05
CA GLU A 35 5.91 10.40 0.67
C GLU A 35 4.44 10.38 0.22
N MET A 36 3.72 9.30 0.52
CA MET A 36 2.28 9.18 0.26
C MET A 36 1.48 10.24 1.03
N GLN A 37 1.83 10.50 2.29
CA GLN A 37 1.23 11.57 3.08
C GLN A 37 1.42 12.93 2.41
N SER A 38 2.66 13.22 1.96
CA SER A 38 2.99 14.46 1.24
C SER A 38 2.22 14.59 -0.07
N LEU A 39 2.04 13.49 -0.79
CA LEU A 39 1.25 13.43 -2.02
C LEU A 39 -0.25 13.70 -1.75
N LEU A 40 -0.80 13.13 -0.67
CA LEU A 40 -2.21 13.27 -0.28
C LEU A 40 -2.58 14.69 0.16
N VAL A 41 -1.66 15.41 0.80
CA VAL A 41 -1.87 16.83 1.22
C VAL A 41 -1.51 17.83 0.12
N GLY A 42 -0.93 17.37 -0.98
CA GLY A 42 -0.57 18.17 -2.14
C GLY A 42 -1.76 18.46 -3.09
N PRO A 43 -1.48 18.85 -4.34
CA PRO A 43 -2.51 19.08 -5.35
C PRO A 43 -3.41 17.86 -5.54
N SER A 44 -4.73 18.06 -5.48
CA SER A 44 -5.70 16.98 -5.55
C SER A 44 -5.84 16.34 -6.94
N ASP A 45 -5.36 17.01 -7.98
CA ASP A 45 -5.37 16.57 -9.37
C ASP A 45 -4.08 15.81 -9.77
N ASN A 46 -3.22 15.48 -8.81
CA ASN A 46 -2.00 14.73 -9.11
C ASN A 46 -2.34 13.39 -9.79
N PRO A 47 -1.82 13.10 -11.00
CA PRO A 47 -2.18 11.91 -11.76
C PRO A 47 -1.82 10.61 -11.04
N ALA A 48 -0.80 10.61 -10.17
CA ALA A 48 -0.39 9.44 -9.39
C ALA A 48 -1.47 8.98 -8.39
N LEU A 49 -2.43 9.85 -8.05
CA LEU A 49 -3.52 9.54 -7.12
C LEU A 49 -4.78 8.99 -7.81
N VAL A 50 -4.82 8.90 -9.14
CA VAL A 50 -6.04 8.53 -9.89
C VAL A 50 -6.57 7.15 -9.50
N ARG A 51 -5.69 6.17 -9.27
CA ARG A 51 -6.10 4.83 -8.82
C ARG A 51 -6.39 4.75 -7.32
N VAL A 52 -5.88 5.71 -6.54
CA VAL A 52 -6.14 5.81 -5.10
C VAL A 52 -7.54 6.35 -4.83
N PHE A 53 -8.04 7.24 -5.69
CA PHE A 53 -9.40 7.80 -5.66
C PHE A 53 -10.12 7.46 -6.96
N PRO A 54 -10.54 6.20 -7.16
CA PRO A 54 -11.23 5.80 -8.39
C PRO A 54 -12.56 6.54 -8.55
N ALA A 55 -13.03 6.65 -9.79
CA ALA A 55 -14.37 7.12 -10.09
C ALA A 55 -15.41 6.23 -9.39
N ALA A 56 -16.40 6.86 -8.75
CA ALA A 56 -17.56 6.19 -8.20
C ALA A 56 -18.57 5.79 -9.29
N TYR A 57 -18.56 6.52 -10.42
CA TYR A 57 -19.37 6.19 -11.59
C TYR A 57 -18.50 6.01 -12.84
N HIS A 58 -18.56 4.82 -13.45
CA HIS A 58 -17.70 4.45 -14.58
C HIS A 58 -18.30 4.74 -15.97
N LEU A 59 -19.58 5.08 -16.04
CA LEU A 59 -20.28 5.33 -17.30
C LEU A 59 -20.15 6.82 -17.69
N PRO A 60 -19.83 7.16 -18.95
CA PRO A 60 -19.61 8.55 -19.38
C PRO A 60 -20.80 9.49 -19.10
N GLU A 61 -22.03 9.00 -19.18
CA GLU A 61 -23.25 9.76 -18.89
C GLU A 61 -23.37 10.21 -17.42
N HIS A 62 -22.57 9.63 -16.51
CA HIS A 62 -22.56 9.98 -15.09
C HIS A 62 -21.36 10.86 -14.70
N ALA A 63 -20.62 11.42 -15.66
CA ALA A 63 -19.43 12.23 -15.39
C ALA A 63 -19.69 13.41 -14.43
N GLU A 64 -20.85 14.05 -14.54
CA GLU A 64 -21.24 15.15 -13.63
C GLU A 64 -21.48 14.65 -12.20
N HIS A 65 -22.12 13.48 -12.03
CA HIS A 65 -22.34 12.86 -10.72
C HIS A 65 -21.02 12.41 -10.08
N ASP A 66 -20.09 11.88 -10.87
CA ASP A 66 -18.77 11.52 -10.39
C ASP A 66 -17.99 12.74 -9.92
N ALA A 67 -17.99 13.82 -10.71
CA ALA A 67 -17.34 15.08 -10.33
C ALA A 67 -17.90 15.66 -9.03
N GLU A 68 -19.23 15.60 -8.85
CA GLU A 68 -19.87 16.03 -7.59
C GLU A 68 -19.50 15.12 -6.41
N TYR A 69 -19.53 13.80 -6.60
CA TYR A 69 -19.10 12.84 -5.58
C TYR A 69 -17.66 13.09 -5.14
N GLN A 70 -16.73 13.24 -6.08
CA GLN A 70 -15.34 13.51 -5.79
C GLN A 70 -15.19 14.84 -5.04
N ARG A 71 -15.88 15.90 -5.47
CA ARG A 71 -15.85 17.19 -4.78
C ARG A 71 -16.32 17.09 -3.32
N LEU A 72 -17.33 16.28 -3.04
CA LEU A 72 -17.90 16.12 -1.70
C LEU A 72 -17.07 15.20 -0.79
N MET A 73 -16.57 14.09 -1.33
CA MET A 73 -15.95 13.03 -0.53
C MET A 73 -14.43 13.14 -0.41
N ARG A 74 -13.77 13.90 -1.29
CA ARG A 74 -12.31 13.90 -1.37
C ARG A 74 -11.62 14.21 -0.05
N GLU A 75 -12.09 15.23 0.66
CA GLU A 75 -11.51 15.65 1.95
C GLU A 75 -11.60 14.54 2.99
N GLU A 76 -12.76 13.92 3.14
CA GLU A 76 -12.98 12.81 4.07
C GLU A 76 -12.14 11.58 3.71
N LEU A 77 -12.06 11.23 2.42
CA LEU A 77 -11.26 10.10 1.94
C LEU A 77 -9.76 10.31 2.16
N VAL A 78 -9.27 11.56 2.01
CA VAL A 78 -7.90 11.95 2.34
C VAL A 78 -7.67 11.84 3.85
N ALA A 79 -8.56 12.42 4.67
CA ALA A 79 -8.45 12.36 6.12
C ALA A 79 -8.41 10.91 6.65
N SER A 80 -9.26 10.04 6.13
CA SER A 80 -9.26 8.61 6.46
C SER A 80 -7.92 7.93 6.13
N ARG A 81 -7.32 8.24 4.97
CA ARG A 81 -6.01 7.70 4.58
C ARG A 81 -4.88 8.20 5.48
N LEU A 82 -4.90 9.48 5.86
CA LEU A 82 -3.91 10.05 6.78
C LEU A 82 -3.94 9.36 8.15
N VAL A 83 -5.14 9.14 8.70
CA VAL A 83 -5.31 8.37 9.95
C VAL A 83 -4.81 6.93 9.80
N GLY A 84 -5.06 6.30 8.65
CA GLY A 84 -4.52 4.98 8.32
C GLY A 84 -2.99 4.97 8.30
N ILE A 85 -2.37 5.94 7.62
CA ILE A 85 -0.90 6.12 7.57
C ILE A 85 -0.31 6.28 8.96
N ASP A 86 -0.92 7.10 9.82
CA ASP A 86 -0.47 7.29 11.21
C ASP A 86 -0.54 5.98 12.01
N THR A 87 -1.63 5.22 11.82
CA THR A 87 -1.83 3.91 12.45
C THR A 87 -0.73 2.93 12.04
N VAL A 88 -0.41 2.84 10.75
CA VAL A 88 0.65 1.95 10.25
C VAL A 88 2.02 2.38 10.76
N THR A 89 2.30 3.68 10.74
CA THR A 89 3.58 4.23 11.21
C THR A 89 3.81 3.90 12.68
N ALA A 90 2.77 4.03 13.51
CA ALA A 90 2.82 3.63 14.92
C ALA A 90 2.97 2.10 15.08
N ALA A 91 2.24 1.30 14.30
CA ALA A 91 2.32 -0.15 14.34
C ALA A 91 3.73 -0.67 13.99
N LEU A 92 4.39 -0.09 12.99
CA LEU A 92 5.76 -0.45 12.60
C LEU A 92 6.77 -0.20 13.72
N ALA A 93 6.53 0.76 14.62
CA ALA A 93 7.37 1.06 15.79
C ALA A 93 6.99 0.25 17.05
N THR A 94 5.87 -0.45 17.03
CA THR A 94 5.33 -1.15 18.19
C THR A 94 5.81 -2.61 18.24
N LYS A 95 6.01 -3.14 19.46
CA LYS A 95 6.32 -4.56 19.65
C LYS A 95 5.06 -5.41 19.47
N PRO A 96 5.16 -6.63 18.90
CA PRO A 96 4.01 -7.51 18.74
C PRO A 96 3.43 -7.96 20.10
N PRO A 97 2.15 -8.38 20.15
CA PRO A 97 1.26 -8.53 19.00
C PRO A 97 0.65 -7.20 18.52
N LEU A 98 0.49 -7.07 17.21
CA LEU A 98 -0.38 -6.07 16.59
C LEU A 98 -1.81 -6.57 16.59
N ASP A 99 -2.78 -5.67 16.72
CA ASP A 99 -4.21 -5.98 16.60
C ASP A 99 -4.68 -6.00 15.14
N GLU A 100 -5.93 -6.43 14.94
CA GLU A 100 -6.53 -6.53 13.60
C GLU A 100 -6.70 -5.17 12.92
N ALA A 101 -6.97 -4.10 13.67
CA ALA A 101 -7.11 -2.76 13.13
C ALA A 101 -5.77 -2.24 12.57
N GLN A 102 -4.68 -2.48 13.29
CA GLN A 102 -3.32 -2.14 12.86
C GLN A 102 -2.92 -2.89 11.59
N VAL A 103 -3.25 -4.19 11.49
CA VAL A 103 -2.93 -4.98 10.28
C VAL A 103 -3.86 -4.63 9.11
N SER A 104 -5.12 -4.29 9.36
CA SER A 104 -6.02 -3.77 8.33
C SER A 104 -5.54 -2.41 7.79
N ALA A 105 -5.09 -1.52 8.67
CA ALA A 105 -4.46 -0.27 8.24
C ALA A 105 -3.19 -0.53 7.42
N LEU A 106 -2.36 -1.51 7.81
CA LEU A 106 -1.16 -1.90 7.04
C LEU A 106 -1.54 -2.37 5.64
N MET A 107 -2.53 -3.25 5.52
CA MET A 107 -3.04 -3.72 4.23
C MET A 107 -3.49 -2.55 3.34
N GLN A 108 -4.28 -1.63 3.88
CA GLN A 108 -4.76 -0.46 3.13
C GLN A 108 -3.61 0.47 2.73
N GLY A 109 -2.65 0.70 3.62
CA GLY A 109 -1.45 1.50 3.35
C GLY A 109 -0.59 0.91 2.25
N LEU A 110 -0.28 -0.38 2.33
CA LEU A 110 0.49 -1.11 1.31
C LEU A 110 -0.21 -1.10 -0.05
N ASN A 111 -1.53 -1.33 -0.07
CA ASN A 111 -2.31 -1.23 -1.31
C ASN A 111 -2.28 0.19 -1.89
N GLY A 112 -2.41 1.22 -1.05
CA GLY A 112 -2.30 2.61 -1.47
C GLY A 112 -0.95 2.93 -2.13
N LEU A 113 0.15 2.49 -1.51
CA LEU A 113 1.50 2.64 -2.07
C LEU A 113 1.65 1.91 -3.41
N ARG A 114 1.16 0.68 -3.49
CA ARG A 114 1.18 -0.13 -4.73
C ARG A 114 0.41 0.56 -5.86
N LEU A 115 -0.76 1.12 -5.58
CA LEU A 115 -1.57 1.82 -6.58
C LEU A 115 -0.87 3.07 -7.10
N VAL A 116 -0.28 3.89 -6.23
CA VAL A 116 0.49 5.07 -6.64
C VAL A 116 1.68 4.67 -7.49
N LEU A 117 2.49 3.71 -7.02
CA LEU A 117 3.68 3.29 -7.72
C LEU A 117 3.34 2.65 -9.07
N GLY A 118 2.31 1.80 -9.13
CA GLY A 118 1.82 1.22 -10.37
C GLY A 118 1.32 2.28 -11.36
N THR A 119 0.68 3.36 -10.90
CA THR A 119 0.33 4.48 -11.78
C THR A 119 1.55 5.23 -12.30
N VAL A 120 2.57 5.47 -11.46
CA VAL A 120 3.81 6.14 -11.88
C VAL A 120 4.59 5.31 -12.90
N LEU A 121 4.57 3.99 -12.74
CA LEU A 121 5.20 3.04 -13.65
C LEU A 121 4.37 2.75 -14.91
N ASP A 122 3.14 3.27 -15.01
CA ASP A 122 2.16 2.96 -16.06
C ASP A 122 1.86 1.44 -16.16
N LEU A 123 1.87 0.76 -15.01
CA LEU A 123 1.62 -0.68 -14.94
C LEU A 123 0.13 -1.00 -15.05
N SER A 124 -0.24 -1.98 -15.88
CA SER A 124 -1.55 -2.60 -15.93
C SER A 124 -1.65 -3.82 -15.00
N GLU A 125 -2.85 -4.38 -14.83
CA GLU A 125 -3.01 -5.64 -14.07
C GLU A 125 -2.43 -6.85 -14.82
N ASP A 126 -2.21 -6.73 -16.13
CA ASP A 126 -1.72 -7.78 -17.02
C ASP A 126 -0.19 -7.76 -17.20
N ASP A 127 0.50 -6.79 -16.60
CA ASP A 127 1.95 -6.66 -16.74
C ASP A 127 2.68 -7.66 -15.84
N ASP A 128 3.53 -8.50 -16.43
CA ASP A 128 4.34 -9.47 -15.70
C ASP A 128 5.63 -8.80 -15.18
N PRO A 129 5.90 -8.81 -13.87
CA PRO A 129 7.16 -8.30 -13.32
C PRO A 129 8.40 -9.01 -13.87
N ASP A 130 8.26 -10.24 -14.37
CA ASP A 130 9.37 -11.01 -14.94
C ASP A 130 9.71 -10.57 -16.38
N ASP A 131 8.89 -9.71 -17.02
CA ASP A 131 9.13 -9.17 -18.37
C ASP A 131 10.06 -7.93 -18.37
N ILE A 132 10.55 -7.51 -17.21
CA ILE A 132 11.35 -6.31 -17.04
C ILE A 132 12.82 -6.61 -17.34
N ALA A 133 13.43 -5.84 -18.25
CA ALA A 133 14.84 -6.00 -18.57
C ALA A 133 15.74 -5.60 -17.39
N ASP A 134 16.83 -6.35 -17.18
CA ASP A 134 17.82 -6.07 -16.12
C ASP A 134 18.45 -4.67 -16.21
N ASP A 135 18.42 -4.03 -17.38
CA ASP A 135 18.95 -2.68 -17.63
C ASP A 135 17.87 -1.58 -17.65
N ASP A 136 16.63 -1.89 -17.25
CA ASP A 136 15.57 -0.89 -17.15
C ASP A 136 15.98 0.23 -16.17
N PRO A 137 15.95 1.52 -16.59
CA PRO A 137 16.29 2.63 -15.71
C PRO A 137 15.38 2.76 -14.48
N ARG A 138 14.23 2.07 -14.46
CA ARG A 138 13.23 1.99 -13.38
C ARG A 138 13.23 0.64 -12.65
N ALA A 139 14.25 -0.20 -12.84
CA ALA A 139 14.30 -1.53 -12.21
C ALA A 139 14.13 -1.47 -10.68
N GLY A 140 14.61 -0.41 -10.03
CA GLY A 140 14.43 -0.20 -8.59
C GLY A 140 12.96 0.01 -8.19
N GLU A 141 12.22 0.83 -8.93
CA GLU A 141 10.80 1.07 -8.74
C GLU A 141 9.97 -0.19 -8.98
N HIS A 142 10.33 -0.99 -9.98
CA HIS A 142 9.66 -2.27 -10.21
C HIS A 142 9.95 -3.28 -9.09
N GLN A 143 11.18 -3.38 -8.62
CA GLN A 143 11.52 -4.22 -7.48
C GLN A 143 10.74 -3.80 -6.23
N LEU A 144 10.58 -2.49 -6.01
CA LEU A 144 9.77 -1.95 -4.94
C LEU A 144 8.29 -2.33 -5.10
N TYR A 145 7.74 -2.21 -6.30
CA TYR A 145 6.36 -2.62 -6.59
C TYR A 145 6.13 -4.11 -6.30
N SER A 146 7.07 -4.98 -6.69
CA SER A 146 7.04 -6.41 -6.40
C SER A 146 7.12 -6.69 -4.89
N PHE A 147 8.00 -6.00 -4.17
CA PHE A 147 8.11 -6.12 -2.71
C PHE A 147 6.80 -5.73 -2.00
N LEU A 148 6.20 -4.60 -2.37
CA LEU A 148 4.92 -4.15 -1.80
C LEU A 148 3.79 -5.13 -2.12
N SER A 149 3.75 -5.66 -3.34
CA SER A 149 2.77 -6.65 -3.77
C SER A 149 2.87 -7.95 -2.96
N TRP A 150 4.09 -8.47 -2.82
CA TRP A 150 4.37 -9.66 -2.02
C TRP A 150 3.97 -9.47 -0.55
N LEU A 151 4.33 -8.32 0.05
CA LEU A 151 3.99 -8.03 1.44
C LEU A 151 2.48 -7.90 1.65
N LEU A 152 1.78 -7.26 0.71
CA LEU A 152 0.32 -7.13 0.73
C LEU A 152 -0.35 -8.51 0.63
N GLU A 153 0.11 -9.37 -0.28
CA GLU A 153 -0.41 -10.74 -0.43
C GLU A 153 -0.30 -11.52 0.89
N TRP A 154 0.87 -11.50 1.53
CA TRP A 154 1.06 -12.15 2.83
C TRP A 154 0.17 -11.58 3.93
N THR A 155 -0.05 -10.26 3.91
CA THR A 155 -0.91 -9.58 4.88
C THR A 155 -2.36 -10.03 4.73
N VAL A 156 -2.89 -10.02 3.50
CA VAL A 156 -4.25 -10.49 3.19
C VAL A 156 -4.40 -11.95 3.59
N ARG A 157 -3.48 -12.81 3.14
CA ARG A 157 -3.49 -14.24 3.42
C ARG A 157 -3.57 -14.52 4.92
N THR A 158 -2.70 -13.90 5.70
CA THR A 158 -2.62 -14.11 7.16
C THR A 158 -3.89 -13.64 7.89
N MET A 159 -4.56 -12.61 7.39
CA MET A 159 -5.84 -12.15 7.95
C MET A 159 -6.99 -13.11 7.62
N THR A 160 -6.99 -13.69 6.41
CA THR A 160 -8.07 -14.58 5.93
C THR A 160 -7.95 -16.03 6.40
N GLU A 161 -6.74 -16.52 6.64
CA GLU A 161 -6.53 -17.88 7.16
C GLU A 161 -7.02 -17.93 8.62
N THR A 162 -8.20 -18.53 8.82
CA THR A 162 -8.88 -18.71 10.12
C THR A 162 -8.65 -20.11 10.65
#